data_AF-A0A0D2PXM8-F1
#
_entry.id   AF-A0A0D2PXM8-F1
#
_cell.length_a   1.000
_cell.length_b   1.000
_cell.length_c   1.000
_cell.angle_alpha   90.00
_cell.angle_beta   90.00
_cell.angle_gamma   90.00
#
_symmetry.space_group_name_H-M   'P 1'
#
loop_
_entity.id
_entity.type
_entity.pdbx_description
1 polymer ?
#
loop_
_entity_poly.entity_id
_entity_poly.type
_entity_poly.pdbx_seq_one_letter_code
_entity_poly.pdbx_strand_id
1 'polypeptide(L)' 'PGLLLSTMRALDNLGLDIHQAVISCFNGFALDVFRAEQCREGQDVLPEQIKAVLLDSAGFHGIM' A
#
# COMPACT_ATOMS: atom_id res chain seq x y z
N PRO A 1 2.68 15.37 5.90
CA PRO A 1 1.62 14.72 6.72
C PRO A 1 0.73 13.68 5.99
N GLY A 2 1.03 13.28 4.74
CA GLY A 2 0.08 12.56 3.88
C GLY A 2 0.43 11.14 3.44
N LEU A 3 1.65 10.65 3.68
CA LEU A 3 2.11 9.38 3.10
C LEU A 3 1.31 8.16 3.60
N LEU A 4 1.18 8.05 4.92
CA LEU A 4 0.45 6.95 5.57
C LEU A 4 -1.02 6.93 5.17
N LEU A 5 -1.66 8.10 5.09
CA LEU A 5 -3.05 8.25 4.67
C LEU A 5 -3.25 7.89 3.19
N SER A 6 -2.34 8.32 2.31
CA SER A 6 -2.34 7.94 0.91
C SER A 6 -2.14 6.44 0.74
N THR A 7 -1.20 5.84 1.47
CA THR A 7 -0.96 4.39 1.52
C THR A 7 -2.19 3.62 1.97
N MET A 8 -2.84 4.04 3.08
CA MET A 8 -4.07 3.38 3.54
C MET A 8 -5.19 3.49 2.50
N ARG A 9 -5.34 4.66 1.86
CA ARG A 9 -6.33 4.85 0.80
C ARG A 9 -6.03 4.00 -0.45
N ALA A 10 -4.76 3.81 -0.78
CA ALA A 10 -4.33 2.95 -1.88
C ALA A 10 -4.75 1.50 -1.66
N LEU A 11 -4.53 1.01 -0.44
CA LEU A 11 -4.86 -0.35 -0.02
C LEU A 11 -6.38 -0.56 0.06
N ASP A 12 -7.11 0.42 0.59
CA ASP A 12 -8.58 0.45 0.60
C ASP A 12 -9.16 0.40 -0.82
N ASN A 13 -8.59 1.17 -1.75
CA ASN A 13 -8.99 1.16 -3.17
C ASN A 13 -8.74 -0.20 -3.85
N LEU A 14 -7.70 -0.94 -3.42
CA LEU A 14 -7.41 -2.31 -3.85
C LEU A 14 -8.37 -3.33 -3.21
N GLY A 15 -9.19 -2.92 -2.24
CA GLY A 15 -10.06 -3.83 -1.49
C GLY A 15 -9.27 -4.75 -0.57
N LEU A 16 -8.10 -4.31 -0.12
CA LEU A 16 -7.29 -5.02 0.88
C LEU A 16 -7.60 -4.46 2.26
N ASP A 17 -8.20 -5.27 3.11
CA ASP A 17 -8.36 -4.98 4.52
C ASP A 17 -7.08 -5.36 5.26
N ILE A 18 -6.25 -4.36 5.53
CA ILE A 18 -4.99 -4.57 6.25
C ILE A 18 -5.28 -4.61 7.74
N HIS A 19 -5.16 -5.80 8.33
CA HIS A 19 -5.25 -5.97 9.78
C HIS A 19 -3.99 -5.51 10.50
N GLN A 20 -2.82 -5.76 9.92
CA GLN A 20 -1.54 -5.42 10.55
C GLN A 20 -0.51 -5.06 9.48
N ALA A 21 -0.03 -3.82 9.57
CA ALA A 21 1.12 -3.37 8.82
C ALA A 21 1.99 -2.40 9.63
N VAL A 22 3.28 -2.40 9.35
CA VAL A 22 4.25 -1.46 9.91
C VAL A 22 4.69 -0.53 8.79
N ILE A 23 4.62 0.77 9.05
CA ILE A 23 5.12 1.80 8.14
C ILE A 23 6.31 2.47 8.80
N SER A 24 7.46 2.39 8.15
CA SER A 24 8.66 3.13 8.53
C SER A 24 8.90 4.27 7.55
N CYS A 25 8.93 5.48 8.07
CA CYS A 25 9.24 6.70 7.32
C CYS A 25 10.63 7.25 7.66
N PHE A 26 11.44 6.50 8.43
CA PHE A 26 12.75 6.96 8.87
C PHE A 26 13.81 6.61 7.81
N ASN A 27 14.39 7.62 7.18
CA ASN A 27 15.42 7.47 6.13
C ASN A 27 14.94 6.75 4.84
N GLY A 28 13.64 6.72 4.59
CA GLY A 28 13.02 6.05 3.44
C GLY A 28 11.55 5.72 3.72
N PHE A 29 10.85 5.14 2.74
CA PHE A 29 9.52 4.56 2.94
C PHE A 29 9.60 3.05 2.89
N ALA A 30 9.25 2.40 3.98
CA ALA A 30 9.04 0.95 4.05
C ALA A 30 7.63 0.66 4.58
N LEU A 31 6.97 -0.32 3.97
CA LEU A 31 5.68 -0.85 4.41
C LEU A 31 5.81 -2.37 4.48
N ASP A 32 5.64 -2.91 5.68
CA ASP A 32 5.59 -4.35 5.93
C ASP A 32 4.16 -4.73 6.30
N VAL A 33 3.49 -5.49 5.43
CA VAL A 33 2.14 -6.01 5.67
C VAL A 33 2.26 -7.42 6.23
N PHE A 34 1.85 -7.61 7.48
CA PHE A 34 1.90 -8.91 8.15
C PHE A 34 0.63 -9.73 7.90
N ARG A 35 -0.52 -9.04 7.82
CA ARG A 35 -1.81 -9.67 7.57
C ARG A 35 -2.71 -8.70 6.82
N ALA A 36 -3.13 -9.11 5.63
CA ALA A 36 -4.16 -8.45 4.84
C ALA A 36 -5.13 -9.48 4.30
N GLU A 37 -6.40 -9.15 4.32
CA GLU A 37 -7.46 -9.94 3.69
C GLU A 37 -7.95 -9.20 2.44
N GLN A 38 -8.21 -9.94 1.38
CA GLN A 38 -8.85 -9.37 0.21
C GLN A 38 -10.36 -9.44 0.40
N CYS A 39 -11.01 -8.30 0.58
CA CYS A 39 -12.46 -8.23 0.75
C CYS A 39 -13.20 -8.31 -0.60
N ARG A 40 -12.52 -8.08 -1.74
CA ARG A 40 -13.12 -8.17 -3.07
C ARG A 40 -13.00 -9.58 -3.64
N GLU A 41 -14.07 -10.35 -3.52
CA GLU A 41 -14.22 -11.65 -4.19
C GLU A 41 -14.17 -11.45 -5.72
N GLY A 42 -13.07 -11.84 -6.37
CA GLY A 42 -12.92 -11.87 -7.83
C GLY A 42 -11.86 -10.96 -8.46
N GLN A 43 -11.18 -10.11 -7.69
CA GLN A 43 -9.99 -9.38 -8.19
C GLN A 43 -8.75 -9.97 -7.54
N ASP A 44 -8.04 -10.87 -8.22
CA ASP A 44 -6.74 -11.34 -7.73
C ASP A 44 -5.78 -10.13 -7.67
N VAL A 45 -5.49 -9.64 -6.45
CA VAL A 45 -4.66 -8.45 -6.25
C VAL A 45 -3.23 -8.95 -6.15
N LEU A 46 -2.52 -8.82 -7.26
CA LEU A 46 -1.13 -9.27 -7.35
C LEU A 46 -0.22 -8.39 -6.48
N PRO A 47 0.84 -8.94 -5.88
CA PRO A 47 1.84 -8.19 -5.13
C PRO A 47 2.40 -6.99 -5.92
N GLU A 48 2.53 -7.14 -7.23
CA GLU A 48 3.02 -6.10 -8.15
C GLU A 48 2.05 -4.91 -8.22
N GLN A 49 0.74 -5.16 -8.21
CA GLN A 49 -0.25 -4.09 -8.16
C GLN A 49 -0.17 -3.36 -6.84
N ILE A 50 -0.12 -4.08 -5.71
CA ILE A 50 0.03 -3.48 -4.37
C ILE A 50 1.24 -2.55 -4.37
N LYS A 51 2.40 -3.05 -4.80
CA LYS A 51 3.64 -2.27 -4.90
C LYS A 51 3.47 -1.04 -5.80
N ALA A 52 2.83 -1.17 -6.95
CA ALA A 52 2.59 -0.05 -7.87
C ALA A 52 1.73 1.04 -7.25
N VAL A 53 0.58 0.69 -6.64
CA VAL A 53 -0.32 1.70 -6.04
C VAL A 53 0.31 2.35 -4.82
N LEU A 54 1.11 1.59 -4.05
CA LEU A 54 1.87 2.13 -2.92
C LEU A 54 2.94 3.14 -3.35
N LEU A 55 3.72 2.82 -4.39
CA LEU A 55 4.73 3.73 -4.96
C LEU A 55 4.09 5.00 -5.51
N ASP A 56 2.98 4.86 -6.23
CA ASP A 56 2.20 5.97 -6.77
C ASP A 56 1.67 6.89 -5.66
N SER A 57 1.05 6.29 -4.64
CA SER A 57 0.50 7.00 -3.48
C SER A 57 1.55 7.64 -2.60
N ALA A 58 2.75 7.06 -2.59
CA ALA A 58 3.90 7.59 -1.89
C ALA A 58 4.59 8.74 -2.67
N GLY A 59 4.13 9.05 -3.89
CA GLY A 59 4.71 10.09 -4.74
C GLY A 59 6.10 9.73 -5.29
N PHE A 60 6.47 8.44 -5.25
CA PHE A 60 7.72 7.94 -5.84
C PHE A 60 7.61 7.75 -7.37
N HIS A 61 6.46 8.09 -7.96
CA HIS A 61 6.24 8.15 -9.40
C HIS A 61 7.02 9.35 -9.99
N GLY A 62 8.31 9.19 -10.25
CA GLY A 62 9.11 10.23 -10.90
C GLY A 62 10.57 10.39 -10.43
N ILE A 63 11.11 9.49 -9.59
CA ILE A 63 12.56 9.46 -9.36
C ILE A 63 13.20 8.62 -10.47
N MET A 64 13.21 9.16 -11.69
CA MET A 64 14.13 8.78 -12.75
C MET A 64 15.05 9.95 -13.04
#